data_AF-A0A177T4U6-F1
#
_entry.id   AF-A0A177T4U6-F1
#
_cell.length_a   1.000
_cell.length_b   1.000
_cell.length_c   1.000
_cell.angle_alpha   90.00
_cell.angle_beta   90.00
_cell.angle_gamma   90.00
#
_symmetry.space_group_name_H-M   'P 1'
#
loop_
_entity.id
_entity.type
_entity.pdbx_description
1 polymer ?
#
loop_
_entity_poly.entity_id
_entity_poly.type
_entity_poly.pdbx_seq_one_letter_code
_entity_poly.pdbx_strand_id
1 'polypeptide(L)'
;MKAISEHIPKGFVSAPCGVLDMAGNEKAAIVTKIVLFTARFDISHMHTTYYQLLRAWPFLAGRLRKGTGELRELWSVHIPTAEKLEDLIRADIPANYVSSKVATPMFSSTDRPNESITDIIPFARFAQDPTKLSQEDPTIATIDRLALLEDFTSPYGLKTNEEYFVREAALFTVHVTNFADGAGFTFTVPHASFDGAGAKVVLDAYLGLLRGEAIESMAPIGYDPFMRFAPKPTSPAATSVKSDAGAKRSSRLSIITKRDKRAASSASSEPPQPAQWRILSILSLLVLCYYIGKDYIFDRPERKMKRVMIFVPPKFIESLKQQVQRDVKAEHGAERLEELRLSRANALHAWVLQNELARRVDVKPDRMTAHGTLANMRFRLPAGLPAIHPTYTGNCLVPIVTPLTTTRKLASSSLGALAYDVRSSLLEQSTPEEMERYVRWQTWRGTPAAQGGGLQKTGMAVFFPPNARFTLVTDWTKFGLWDLDWSGALPTHSSFSPGKSLDSPSSTELPPTPTTLVEDQRPAKEGSDSSSTITAADKCGMIAIIGDAHVPLHHRSSWILVGGRNGACWILGTISEEERRHPRGWGRYGSASPTDFP
;
A
#
# COMPACT_ATOMS: atom_id res chain seq x y z
N MET A 1 -1.29 -23.93 12.41
CA MET A 1 -1.08 -23.15 13.65
C MET A 1 -1.99 -23.71 14.74
N LYS A 2 -1.53 -23.86 15.98
CA LYS A 2 -2.47 -24.08 17.11
C LYS A 2 -3.38 -22.86 17.17
N ALA A 3 -4.68 -23.06 17.31
CA ALA A 3 -5.60 -21.96 17.57
C ALA A 3 -5.05 -21.15 18.75
N ILE A 4 -4.85 -19.85 18.54
CA ILE A 4 -4.54 -18.95 19.64
C ILE A 4 -5.67 -19.16 20.65
N SER A 5 -5.35 -19.46 21.91
CA SER A 5 -6.32 -19.56 23.00
C SER A 5 -6.86 -18.17 23.31
N GLU A 6 -7.54 -17.59 22.33
CA GLU A 6 -8.14 -16.29 22.36
C GLU A 6 -9.62 -16.46 22.69
N HIS A 7 -10.16 -15.63 23.57
CA HIS A 7 -11.59 -15.60 23.78
C HIS A 7 -12.26 -15.06 22.50
N ILE A 8 -12.96 -15.92 21.77
CA ILE A 8 -13.76 -15.53 20.62
C ILE A 8 -15.15 -15.14 21.16
N PRO A 9 -15.56 -13.87 21.06
CA PRO A 9 -16.87 -13.45 21.53
C PRO A 9 -17.99 -14.19 20.81
N LYS A 10 -19.13 -14.38 21.49
CA LYS A 10 -20.31 -15.03 20.89
C LYS A 10 -20.69 -14.33 19.59
N GLY A 11 -20.94 -15.14 18.55
CA GLY A 11 -21.34 -14.64 17.23
C GLY A 11 -20.17 -14.26 16.31
N PHE A 12 -18.93 -14.56 16.69
CA PHE A 12 -17.76 -14.40 15.82
C PHE A 12 -17.06 -15.74 15.52
N VAL A 13 -16.34 -15.79 14.41
CA VAL A 13 -15.34 -16.81 14.08
C VAL A 13 -13.97 -16.14 14.00
N SER A 14 -12.89 -16.85 14.36
CA SER A 14 -11.53 -16.29 14.30
C SER A 14 -10.78 -16.82 13.10
N ALA A 15 -10.11 -15.92 12.37
CA ALA A 15 -9.16 -16.25 11.32
C ALA A 15 -7.81 -15.59 11.62
N PRO A 16 -6.67 -16.28 11.44
CA PRO A 16 -5.36 -15.64 11.60
C PRO A 16 -5.15 -14.57 10.51
N CYS A 17 -4.45 -13.48 10.84
CA CYS A 17 -3.88 -12.62 9.82
C CYS A 17 -2.82 -13.40 9.02
N GLY A 18 -2.57 -13.00 7.77
CA GLY A 18 -1.60 -13.69 6.92
C GLY A 18 -0.18 -13.63 7.50
N VAL A 19 0.62 -14.66 7.24
CA VAL A 19 1.98 -14.76 7.79
C VAL A 19 2.88 -13.65 7.28
N LEU A 20 2.66 -13.16 6.06
CA LEU A 20 3.40 -12.03 5.53
C LEU A 20 2.91 -10.71 6.12
N ASP A 21 1.60 -10.57 6.36
CA ASP A 21 1.01 -9.42 7.04
C ASP A 21 1.65 -9.22 8.42
N MET A 22 1.91 -10.32 9.13
CA MET A 22 2.45 -10.32 10.50
C MET A 22 3.97 -10.22 10.60
N ALA A 23 4.69 -10.44 9.49
CA ALA A 23 6.14 -10.48 9.49
C ALA A 23 6.82 -9.10 9.46
N GLY A 24 6.10 -8.08 8.98
CA GLY A 24 6.57 -6.71 8.85
C GLY A 24 6.20 -5.80 10.01
N ASN A 25 6.87 -4.66 10.09
CA ASN A 25 6.45 -3.55 10.95
C ASN A 25 5.26 -2.80 10.33
N GLU A 26 4.96 -3.01 9.04
CA GLU A 26 3.80 -2.41 8.38
C GLU A 26 2.49 -2.83 9.03
N LYS A 27 2.42 -3.98 9.75
CA LYS A 27 1.21 -4.38 10.48
C LYS A 27 0.70 -3.33 11.47
N ALA A 28 1.59 -2.46 11.96
CA ALA A 28 1.24 -1.35 12.85
C ALA A 28 0.71 -0.10 12.13
N ALA A 29 0.63 -0.11 10.81
CA ALA A 29 0.15 1.02 10.02
C ALA A 29 -1.37 0.96 9.82
N ILE A 30 -1.97 2.16 9.85
CA ILE A 30 -3.33 2.41 9.37
C ILE A 30 -3.23 3.27 8.10
N VAL A 31 -4.02 2.93 7.11
CA VAL A 31 -4.07 3.62 5.81
C VAL A 31 -5.45 4.21 5.63
N THR A 32 -5.49 5.53 5.47
CA THR A 32 -6.68 6.29 5.09
C THR A 32 -6.47 6.87 3.71
N LYS A 33 -7.42 6.66 2.80
CA LYS A 33 -7.37 7.17 1.44
C LYS A 33 -8.62 7.96 1.15
N ILE A 34 -8.45 9.04 0.41
CA ILE A 34 -9.46 10.02 0.10
C ILE A 34 -9.45 10.21 -1.40
N VAL A 35 -10.59 10.00 -2.03
CA VAL A 35 -10.79 10.17 -3.47
C VAL A 35 -11.76 11.32 -3.66
N LEU A 36 -11.35 12.32 -4.44
CA LEU A 36 -12.11 13.55 -4.65
C LEU A 36 -12.81 13.52 -6.00
N PHE A 37 -14.01 14.11 -6.09
CA PHE A 37 -14.87 14.08 -7.27
C PHE A 37 -15.50 15.45 -7.54
N THR A 38 -15.73 15.78 -8.81
CA THR A 38 -16.47 16.98 -9.23
C THR A 38 -17.98 16.81 -9.13
N ALA A 39 -18.45 15.59 -8.87
CA ALA A 39 -19.86 15.27 -8.74
C ALA A 39 -20.19 14.92 -7.28
N ARG A 40 -21.43 15.20 -6.89
CA ARG A 40 -21.99 14.75 -5.61
C ARG A 40 -22.40 13.28 -5.71
N PHE A 41 -22.36 12.57 -4.59
CA PHE A 41 -22.78 11.18 -4.50
C PHE A 41 -24.21 11.01 -3.99
N ASP A 42 -24.85 9.91 -4.39
CA ASP A 42 -26.05 9.39 -3.73
C ASP A 42 -25.64 8.65 -2.45
N ILE A 43 -25.57 9.39 -1.34
CA ILE A 43 -25.17 8.87 -0.04
C ILE A 43 -26.09 7.72 0.42
N SER A 44 -27.39 7.78 0.12
CA SER A 44 -28.34 6.76 0.59
C SER A 44 -28.12 5.43 -0.12
N HIS A 45 -27.90 5.48 -1.44
CA HIS A 45 -27.55 4.30 -2.24
C HIS A 45 -26.19 3.73 -1.82
N MET A 46 -25.18 4.59 -1.62
CA MET A 46 -23.86 4.20 -1.11
C MET A 46 -23.95 3.50 0.24
N HIS A 47 -24.64 4.10 1.21
CA HIS A 47 -24.84 3.53 2.53
C HIS A 47 -25.49 2.14 2.46
N THR A 48 -26.59 2.00 1.71
CA THR A 48 -27.30 0.73 1.58
C THR A 48 -26.42 -0.34 0.95
N THR A 49 -25.69 0.02 -0.12
CA THR A 49 -24.82 -0.89 -0.86
C THR A 49 -23.59 -1.30 -0.03
N TYR A 50 -23.08 -0.41 0.82
CA TYR A 50 -21.98 -0.75 1.72
C TYR A 50 -22.36 -1.90 2.66
N TYR A 51 -23.57 -1.90 3.20
CA TYR A 51 -24.03 -3.03 4.03
C TYR A 51 -24.35 -4.28 3.23
N GLN A 52 -24.70 -4.17 1.95
CA GLN A 52 -24.76 -5.34 1.07
C GLN A 52 -23.37 -5.95 0.86
N LEU A 53 -22.34 -5.11 0.67
CA LEU A 53 -20.95 -5.53 0.61
C LEU A 53 -20.53 -6.25 1.89
N LEU A 54 -20.85 -5.72 3.08
CA LEU A 54 -20.51 -6.39 4.34
C LEU A 54 -21.21 -7.75 4.48
N ARG A 55 -22.45 -7.89 4.00
CA ARG A 55 -23.17 -9.18 4.01
C ARG A 55 -22.53 -10.20 3.07
N ALA A 56 -22.10 -9.76 1.90
CA ALA A 56 -21.38 -10.61 0.97
C ALA A 56 -19.99 -10.99 1.51
N TRP A 57 -19.28 -10.02 2.10
CA TRP A 57 -17.91 -10.14 2.58
C TRP A 57 -17.80 -9.79 4.09
N PRO A 58 -18.30 -10.64 5.01
CA PRO A 58 -18.32 -10.35 6.45
C PRO A 58 -16.95 -10.07 7.08
N PHE A 59 -15.86 -10.52 6.44
CA PHE A 59 -14.49 -10.21 6.84
C PHE A 59 -14.23 -8.70 6.96
N LEU A 60 -14.86 -7.87 6.12
CA LEU A 60 -14.70 -6.42 6.15
C LEU A 60 -15.27 -5.80 7.44
N ALA A 61 -16.29 -6.44 8.02
CA ALA A 61 -16.82 -6.13 9.34
C ALA A 61 -16.05 -6.86 10.47
N GLY A 62 -14.93 -7.50 10.16
CA GLY A 62 -14.10 -8.18 11.14
C GLY A 62 -13.49 -7.22 12.16
N ARG A 63 -13.13 -7.73 13.34
CA ARG A 63 -12.45 -6.98 14.40
C ARG A 63 -11.04 -7.50 14.58
N LEU A 64 -10.06 -6.61 14.51
CA LEU A 64 -8.67 -6.98 14.70
C LEU A 64 -8.38 -7.30 16.16
N ARG A 65 -7.55 -8.31 16.41
CA ARG A 65 -7.22 -8.79 17.74
C ARG A 65 -5.76 -9.17 17.88
N LYS A 66 -5.17 -8.82 19.03
CA LYS A 66 -3.82 -9.26 19.38
C LYS A 66 -3.92 -10.63 20.04
N GLY A 67 -2.98 -11.51 19.74
CA GLY A 67 -2.80 -12.72 20.52
C GLY A 67 -2.46 -12.41 21.99
N THR A 68 -2.50 -13.44 22.82
CA THR A 68 -2.21 -13.35 24.26
C THR A 68 -0.88 -14.04 24.59
N GLY A 69 -0.26 -13.62 25.70
CA GLY A 69 0.99 -14.22 26.21
C GLY A 69 2.12 -14.23 25.17
N GLU A 70 2.69 -15.42 24.95
CA GLU A 70 3.79 -15.64 23.99
C GLU A 70 3.39 -15.46 22.51
N LEU A 71 2.09 -15.37 22.21
CA LEU A 71 1.55 -15.20 20.86
C LEU A 71 1.09 -13.76 20.59
N ARG A 72 1.45 -12.78 21.43
CA ARG A 72 1.02 -11.38 21.30
C ARG A 72 1.31 -10.73 19.95
N GLU A 73 2.34 -11.22 19.27
CA GLU A 73 2.78 -10.76 17.96
C GLU A 73 1.99 -11.34 16.78
N LEU A 74 1.20 -12.40 17.02
CA LEU A 74 0.31 -13.00 16.05
C LEU A 74 -1.09 -12.43 16.23
N TRP A 75 -1.61 -11.79 15.19
CA TRP A 75 -2.93 -11.18 15.23
C TRP A 75 -3.96 -12.05 14.52
N SER A 76 -5.21 -11.90 14.93
CA SER A 76 -6.36 -12.55 14.34
C SER A 76 -7.42 -11.53 13.98
N VAL A 77 -8.33 -11.92 13.11
CA VAL A 77 -9.55 -11.18 12.79
C VAL A 77 -10.73 -12.00 13.31
N HIS A 78 -11.53 -11.39 14.18
CA HIS A 78 -12.82 -11.93 14.59
C HIS A 78 -13.87 -11.49 13.58
N ILE A 79 -14.32 -12.42 12.74
CA ILE A 79 -15.28 -12.19 11.66
C ILE A 79 -16.69 -12.47 12.20
N PRO A 80 -17.66 -11.55 12.06
CA PRO A 80 -19.00 -11.78 12.55
C PRO A 80 -19.69 -12.88 11.74
N THR A 81 -20.45 -13.72 12.44
CA THR A 81 -21.49 -14.58 11.83
C THR A 81 -22.58 -13.71 11.21
N ALA A 82 -23.42 -14.27 10.33
CA ALA A 82 -24.50 -13.54 9.68
C ALA A 82 -25.44 -12.85 10.70
N GLU A 83 -25.85 -13.56 11.76
CA GLU A 83 -26.69 -13.01 12.84
C GLU A 83 -25.98 -11.83 13.54
N LYS A 84 -24.72 -12.03 13.91
CA LYS A 84 -23.93 -10.99 14.59
C LYS A 84 -23.68 -9.78 13.69
N LEU A 85 -23.52 -9.99 12.39
CA LEU A 85 -23.36 -8.91 11.43
C LEU A 85 -24.62 -8.03 11.42
N GLU A 86 -25.82 -8.62 11.38
CA GLU A 86 -27.06 -7.84 11.44
C GLU A 86 -27.21 -7.05 12.75
N ASP A 87 -26.76 -7.60 13.89
CA ASP A 87 -26.68 -6.85 15.15
C ASP A 87 -25.73 -5.65 15.04
N LEU A 88 -24.56 -5.84 14.44
CA LEU A 88 -23.58 -4.77 14.24
C LEU A 88 -24.12 -3.68 13.31
N ILE A 89 -24.81 -4.07 12.24
CA ILE A 89 -25.45 -3.13 11.30
C ILE A 89 -26.54 -2.33 12.00
N ARG A 90 -27.41 -2.97 12.80
CA ARG A 90 -28.44 -2.27 13.59
C ARG A 90 -27.83 -1.30 14.62
N ALA A 91 -26.66 -1.65 15.17
CA ALA A 91 -25.94 -0.80 16.11
C ALA A 91 -25.18 0.35 15.42
N ASP A 92 -24.95 0.29 14.11
CA ASP A 92 -24.19 1.30 13.36
C ASP A 92 -25.06 2.48 12.93
N ILE A 93 -25.65 3.15 13.92
CA ILE A 93 -26.47 4.35 13.75
C ILE A 93 -25.81 5.57 14.38
N PRO A 94 -25.97 6.79 13.80
CA PRO A 94 -25.38 8.03 14.31
C PRO A 94 -25.51 8.25 15.82
N ALA A 95 -26.69 7.98 16.38
CA ALA A 95 -26.95 8.18 17.80
C ALA A 95 -25.98 7.41 18.73
N ASN A 96 -25.49 6.25 18.28
CA ASN A 96 -24.66 5.37 19.12
C ASN A 96 -23.21 5.82 19.22
N TYR A 97 -22.65 6.44 18.18
CA TYR A 97 -21.27 6.92 18.21
C TYR A 97 -21.14 8.42 18.53
N VAL A 98 -22.21 9.21 18.42
CA VAL A 98 -22.21 10.57 19.00
C VAL A 98 -22.16 10.50 20.53
N SER A 99 -22.84 9.51 21.13
CA SER A 99 -22.93 9.33 22.59
C SER A 99 -21.79 8.50 23.19
N SER A 100 -21.11 7.68 22.38
CA SER A 100 -20.02 6.80 22.83
C SER A 100 -18.67 7.24 22.30
N LYS A 101 -17.72 7.51 23.21
CA LYS A 101 -16.31 7.74 22.85
C LYS A 101 -15.61 6.50 22.29
N VAL A 102 -16.22 5.32 22.40
CA VAL A 102 -15.62 4.04 22.04
C VAL A 102 -16.14 3.54 20.69
N ALA A 103 -17.38 3.83 20.32
CA ALA A 103 -17.94 3.37 19.06
C ALA A 103 -17.26 4.04 17.85
N THR A 104 -17.05 3.26 16.78
CA THR A 104 -16.55 3.75 15.49
C THR A 104 -17.56 3.38 14.42
N PRO A 105 -18.03 4.34 13.60
CA PRO A 105 -18.93 4.02 12.50
C PRO A 105 -18.25 3.11 11.47
N MET A 106 -18.97 2.12 10.96
CA MET A 106 -18.50 1.36 9.80
C MET A 106 -18.75 2.17 8.51
N PHE A 107 -19.91 2.83 8.43
CA PHE A 107 -20.20 3.86 7.43
C PHE A 107 -20.62 5.17 8.09
N SER A 108 -20.09 6.30 7.62
CA SER A 108 -20.62 7.61 7.97
C SER A 108 -20.61 8.56 6.79
N SER A 109 -21.36 9.66 6.89
CA SER A 109 -21.41 10.67 5.85
C SER A 109 -21.67 12.05 6.41
N THR A 110 -21.24 13.07 5.66
CA THR A 110 -21.51 14.47 5.93
C THR A 110 -22.01 15.13 4.64
N ASP A 111 -23.08 15.92 4.71
CA ASP A 111 -23.52 16.74 3.58
C ASP A 111 -23.34 18.22 3.92
N ARG A 112 -22.60 18.92 3.07
CA ARG A 112 -22.25 20.35 3.21
C ARG A 112 -22.68 21.09 1.93
N PRO A 113 -23.99 21.28 1.71
CA PRO A 113 -24.51 21.82 0.45
C PRO A 113 -24.16 23.29 0.21
N ASN A 114 -23.69 24.00 1.24
CA ASN A 114 -23.35 25.42 1.19
C ASN A 114 -21.83 25.69 1.16
N GLU A 115 -21.00 24.64 1.16
CA GLU A 115 -19.54 24.75 1.13
C GLU A 115 -19.02 24.19 -0.20
N SER A 116 -18.05 24.88 -0.81
CA SER A 116 -17.33 24.33 -1.96
C SER A 116 -16.17 23.45 -1.49
N ILE A 117 -15.98 22.32 -2.17
CA ILE A 117 -14.80 21.45 -1.96
C ILE A 117 -13.50 22.22 -2.18
N THR A 118 -13.57 23.25 -3.03
CA THR A 118 -12.41 24.06 -3.41
C THR A 118 -12.01 25.09 -2.37
N ASP A 119 -12.90 25.45 -1.45
CA ASP A 119 -12.56 26.35 -0.34
C ASP A 119 -11.78 25.60 0.73
N ILE A 120 -12.01 24.29 0.86
CA ILE A 120 -11.33 23.41 1.81
C ILE A 120 -10.02 22.90 1.23
N ILE A 121 -10.06 22.45 -0.02
CA ILE A 121 -8.88 22.03 -0.76
C ILE A 121 -8.75 22.97 -1.96
N PRO A 122 -8.04 24.11 -1.82
CA PRO A 122 -7.76 25.02 -2.94
C PRO A 122 -7.20 24.28 -4.16
N PHE A 123 -6.49 23.18 -3.92
CA PHE A 123 -5.97 22.34 -4.98
C PHE A 123 -7.02 21.66 -5.84
N ALA A 124 -8.21 21.36 -5.30
CA ALA A 124 -9.32 20.79 -6.05
C ALA A 124 -9.74 21.71 -7.20
N ARG A 125 -9.52 23.04 -7.12
CA ARG A 125 -9.75 23.98 -8.24
C ARG A 125 -8.95 23.60 -9.48
N PHE A 126 -7.67 23.29 -9.30
CA PHE A 126 -6.77 22.96 -10.41
C PHE A 126 -7.07 21.59 -11.02
N ALA A 127 -7.56 20.66 -10.21
CA ALA A 127 -7.88 19.33 -10.68
C ALA A 127 -9.32 19.22 -11.23
N GLN A 128 -10.23 20.13 -10.86
CA GLN A 128 -11.53 20.36 -11.54
C GLN A 128 -11.33 20.97 -12.93
N ASP A 129 -10.41 21.93 -13.06
CA ASP A 129 -10.06 22.56 -14.33
C ASP A 129 -8.57 22.36 -14.65
N PRO A 130 -8.22 21.20 -15.27
CA PRO A 130 -6.84 20.90 -15.63
C PRO A 130 -6.21 21.92 -16.57
N THR A 131 -6.98 22.78 -17.24
CA THR A 131 -6.43 23.85 -18.09
C THR A 131 -5.69 24.90 -17.26
N LYS A 132 -5.99 24.99 -15.96
CA LYS A 132 -5.27 25.83 -14.99
C LYS A 132 -3.96 25.20 -14.49
N LEU A 133 -3.74 23.90 -14.76
CA LEU A 133 -2.45 23.26 -14.50
C LEU A 133 -1.53 23.46 -15.70
N SER A 134 -0.25 23.68 -15.42
CA SER A 134 0.76 23.72 -16.48
C SER A 134 0.76 22.39 -17.23
N GLN A 135 0.63 22.48 -18.56
CA GLN A 135 0.66 21.33 -19.46
C GLN A 135 2.09 20.93 -19.84
N GLU A 136 3.06 21.78 -19.51
CA GLU A 136 4.48 21.60 -19.86
C GLU A 136 5.31 21.27 -18.61
N ASP A 137 5.05 21.95 -17.49
CA ASP A 137 5.85 21.84 -16.27
C ASP A 137 5.09 21.21 -15.09
N PRO A 138 5.78 20.45 -14.22
CA PRO A 138 5.22 19.98 -12.97
C PRO A 138 4.70 21.11 -12.08
N THR A 139 3.60 20.86 -11.37
CA THR A 139 3.02 21.81 -10.40
C THR A 139 3.03 21.20 -9.01
N ILE A 140 3.57 21.93 -8.03
CA ILE A 140 3.68 21.46 -6.64
C ILE A 140 2.72 22.23 -5.74
N ALA A 141 1.81 21.49 -5.08
CA ALA A 141 0.87 22.02 -4.11
C ALA A 141 1.11 21.41 -2.71
N THR A 142 0.89 22.22 -1.68
CA THR A 142 0.88 21.75 -0.29
C THR A 142 -0.50 21.26 0.08
N ILE A 143 -0.54 20.12 0.77
CA ILE A 143 -1.75 19.60 1.39
C ILE A 143 -1.73 19.97 2.87
N ASP A 144 -2.75 20.70 3.33
CA ASP A 144 -3.01 20.81 4.76
C ASP A 144 -3.61 19.48 5.25
N ARG A 145 -2.80 18.74 6.01
CA ARG A 145 -3.21 17.44 6.55
C ARG A 145 -4.38 17.59 7.53
N LEU A 146 -4.44 18.67 8.31
CA LEU A 146 -5.48 18.83 9.32
C LEU A 146 -6.82 19.07 8.64
N ALA A 147 -6.89 20.02 7.70
CA ALA A 147 -8.09 20.26 6.90
C ALA A 147 -8.53 18.98 6.16
N LEU A 148 -7.59 18.27 5.52
CA LEU A 148 -7.87 17.00 4.86
C LEU A 148 -8.54 15.98 5.80
N LEU A 149 -8.01 15.81 7.00
CA LEU A 149 -8.57 14.84 7.95
C LEU A 149 -9.87 15.32 8.57
N GLU A 150 -9.99 16.59 8.92
CA GLU A 150 -11.19 17.15 9.56
C GLU A 150 -12.39 17.17 8.61
N ASP A 151 -12.17 17.42 7.31
CA ASP A 151 -13.26 17.62 6.37
C ASP A 151 -13.67 16.39 5.56
N PHE A 152 -12.73 15.46 5.36
CA PHE A 152 -12.96 14.29 4.50
C PHE A 152 -12.93 12.97 5.26
N THR A 153 -12.59 12.96 6.55
CA THR A 153 -12.66 11.73 7.35
C THR A 153 -13.75 11.84 8.40
N SER A 154 -14.25 10.69 8.84
CA SER A 154 -15.22 10.65 9.92
C SER A 154 -14.64 11.33 11.17
N PRO A 155 -15.37 12.22 11.85
CA PRO A 155 -14.91 12.80 13.12
C PRO A 155 -14.73 11.72 14.21
N TYR A 156 -15.39 10.58 14.03
CA TYR A 156 -15.27 9.38 14.85
C TYR A 156 -14.36 8.31 14.21
N GLY A 157 -13.66 8.66 13.13
CA GLY A 157 -12.73 7.77 12.43
C GLY A 157 -11.55 7.36 13.29
N LEU A 158 -10.79 6.38 12.80
CA LEU A 158 -9.62 5.86 13.47
C LEU A 158 -8.39 6.71 13.13
N LYS A 159 -7.58 7.04 14.14
CA LYS A 159 -6.36 7.84 13.94
C LYS A 159 -5.08 7.02 14.09
N THR A 160 -5.13 5.92 14.81
CA THR A 160 -4.00 5.03 15.05
C THR A 160 -4.42 3.57 14.93
N ASN A 161 -3.45 2.67 14.72
CA ASN A 161 -3.74 1.26 14.63
C ASN A 161 -4.18 0.66 15.98
N GLU A 162 -3.71 1.23 17.10
CA GLU A 162 -4.14 0.87 18.45
C GLU A 162 -5.66 0.99 18.63
N GLU A 163 -6.29 1.96 17.97
CA GLU A 163 -7.73 2.18 18.07
C GLU A 163 -8.55 1.01 17.53
N TYR A 164 -8.08 0.24 16.53
CA TYR A 164 -8.79 -0.97 16.07
C TYR A 164 -9.03 -1.97 17.22
N PHE A 165 -8.07 -2.08 18.13
CA PHE A 165 -8.14 -3.02 19.25
C PHE A 165 -8.99 -2.49 20.39
N VAL A 166 -8.90 -1.19 20.68
CA VAL A 166 -9.59 -0.57 21.83
C VAL A 166 -11.05 -0.29 21.52
N ARG A 167 -11.34 0.18 20.30
CA ARG A 167 -12.67 0.62 19.87
C ARG A 167 -13.46 -0.49 19.18
N GLU A 168 -12.83 -1.65 19.00
CA GLU A 168 -13.39 -2.78 18.25
C GLU A 168 -13.97 -2.32 16.92
N ALA A 169 -13.16 -1.62 16.13
CA ALA A 169 -13.59 -1.09 14.85
C ALA A 169 -13.58 -2.16 13.75
N ALA A 170 -14.47 -1.99 12.75
CA ALA A 170 -14.48 -2.81 11.54
C ALA A 170 -13.20 -2.61 10.72
N LEU A 171 -12.71 -3.65 10.05
CA LEU A 171 -11.49 -3.57 9.25
C LEU A 171 -11.58 -2.56 8.10
N PHE A 172 -12.73 -2.42 7.46
CA PHE A 172 -12.94 -1.50 6.33
C PHE A 172 -14.03 -0.49 6.66
N THR A 173 -13.66 0.75 7.00
CA THR A 173 -14.62 1.82 7.30
C THR A 173 -14.68 2.84 6.16
N VAL A 174 -15.86 3.40 5.92
CA VAL A 174 -16.12 4.38 4.85
C VAL A 174 -16.65 5.70 5.42
N HIS A 175 -16.18 6.81 4.86
CA HIS A 175 -16.77 8.13 5.06
C HIS A 175 -17.06 8.80 3.71
N VAL A 176 -18.23 9.41 3.56
CA VAL A 176 -18.59 10.16 2.36
C VAL A 176 -18.92 11.62 2.72
N THR A 177 -18.21 12.57 2.12
CA THR A 177 -18.52 14.00 2.28
C THR A 177 -19.04 14.55 0.95
N ASN A 178 -20.25 15.10 0.95
CA ASN A 178 -20.79 15.84 -0.19
C ASN A 178 -20.62 17.36 0.03
N PHE A 179 -20.18 18.07 -1.00
CA PHE A 179 -20.03 19.53 -1.08
C PHE A 179 -20.98 20.10 -2.13
N ALA A 180 -21.13 21.43 -2.19
CA ALA A 180 -21.96 22.09 -3.21
C ALA A 180 -21.58 21.68 -4.65
N ASP A 181 -20.28 21.50 -4.90
CA ASP A 181 -19.64 21.34 -6.21
C ASP A 181 -18.74 20.09 -6.32
N GLY A 182 -18.94 19.12 -5.44
CA GLY A 182 -18.13 17.90 -5.46
C GLY A 182 -18.39 16.95 -4.30
N ALA A 183 -17.55 15.94 -4.20
CA ALA A 183 -17.59 14.99 -3.10
C ALA A 183 -16.20 14.42 -2.77
N GLY A 184 -16.09 13.88 -1.57
CA GLY A 184 -14.97 13.05 -1.14
C GLY A 184 -15.46 11.68 -0.69
N PHE A 185 -14.82 10.63 -1.20
CA PHE A 185 -14.96 9.28 -0.70
C PHE A 185 -13.71 8.88 0.07
N THR A 186 -13.88 8.47 1.31
CA THR A 186 -12.78 8.08 2.18
C THR A 186 -12.96 6.65 2.65
N PHE A 187 -11.89 5.87 2.63
CA PHE A 187 -11.84 4.58 3.31
C PHE A 187 -10.61 4.47 4.23
N THR A 188 -10.76 3.70 5.30
CA THR A 188 -9.70 3.44 6.27
C THR A 188 -9.56 1.94 6.52
N VAL A 189 -8.32 1.44 6.42
CA VAL A 189 -7.97 0.01 6.59
C VAL A 189 -6.70 -0.18 7.42
N PRO A 190 -6.59 -1.26 8.21
CA PRO A 190 -5.33 -1.64 8.84
C PRO A 190 -4.45 -2.36 7.82
N HIS A 191 -3.18 -1.96 7.75
CA HIS A 191 -2.23 -2.58 6.82
C HIS A 191 -1.90 -4.04 7.20
N ALA A 192 -2.31 -4.48 8.40
CA ALA A 192 -2.28 -5.88 8.85
C ALA A 192 -3.25 -6.81 8.08
N SER A 193 -4.15 -6.26 7.26
CA SER A 193 -5.12 -7.06 6.49
C SER A 193 -5.27 -6.60 5.03
N PHE A 194 -4.62 -5.49 4.67
CA PHE A 194 -4.72 -4.86 3.36
C PHE A 194 -3.37 -4.32 2.90
N ASP A 195 -3.04 -4.57 1.64
CA ASP A 195 -2.16 -3.67 0.88
C ASP A 195 -2.98 -2.80 -0.10
N GLY A 196 -2.31 -1.95 -0.88
CA GLY A 196 -2.99 -1.06 -1.84
C GLY A 196 -3.79 -1.80 -2.91
N ALA A 197 -3.32 -2.98 -3.36
CA ALA A 197 -4.05 -3.78 -4.34
C ALA A 197 -5.24 -4.51 -3.71
N GLY A 198 -5.09 -5.02 -2.48
CA GLY A 198 -6.17 -5.61 -1.72
C GLY A 198 -7.27 -4.61 -1.36
N ALA A 199 -6.91 -3.36 -1.05
CA ALA A 199 -7.88 -2.29 -0.88
C ALA A 199 -8.66 -2.01 -2.17
N LYS A 200 -7.99 -2.02 -3.34
CA LYS A 200 -8.67 -1.88 -4.63
C LYS A 200 -9.68 -2.99 -4.88
N VAL A 201 -9.33 -4.25 -4.58
CA VAL A 201 -10.26 -5.39 -4.73
C VAL A 201 -11.58 -5.14 -4.00
N VAL A 202 -11.52 -4.58 -2.78
CA VAL A 202 -12.73 -4.19 -2.03
C VAL A 202 -13.49 -3.07 -2.72
N LEU A 203 -12.79 -2.06 -3.23
CA LEU A 203 -13.42 -0.96 -3.98
C LEU A 203 -14.09 -1.46 -5.26
N ASP A 204 -13.45 -2.34 -6.04
CA ASP A 204 -14.05 -2.92 -7.25
C ASP A 204 -15.36 -3.64 -6.91
N ALA A 205 -15.35 -4.47 -5.87
CA ALA A 205 -16.54 -5.20 -5.41
C ALA A 205 -17.65 -4.24 -4.95
N TYR A 206 -17.29 -3.20 -4.19
CA TYR A 206 -18.24 -2.19 -3.72
C TYR A 206 -18.86 -1.41 -4.87
N LEU A 207 -18.03 -0.94 -5.81
CA LEU A 207 -18.48 -0.18 -6.96
C LEU A 207 -19.29 -1.04 -7.94
N GLY A 208 -18.95 -2.33 -8.10
CA GLY A 208 -19.77 -3.28 -8.85
C GLY A 208 -21.17 -3.41 -8.29
N LEU A 209 -21.30 -3.59 -6.97
CA LEU A 209 -22.60 -3.62 -6.31
C LEU A 209 -23.38 -2.31 -6.51
N LEU A 210 -22.70 -1.15 -6.49
CA LEU A 210 -23.37 0.14 -6.75
C LEU A 210 -23.96 0.23 -8.15
N ARG A 211 -23.38 -0.47 -9.12
CA ARG A 211 -23.88 -0.60 -10.49
C ARG A 211 -24.90 -1.74 -10.65
N GLY A 212 -25.23 -2.45 -9.58
CA GLY A 212 -26.15 -3.60 -9.61
C GLY A 212 -25.50 -4.88 -10.14
N GLU A 213 -24.18 -4.96 -10.19
CA GLU A 213 -23.45 -6.16 -10.60
C GLU A 213 -23.45 -7.22 -9.50
N ALA A 214 -23.32 -8.48 -9.88
CA ALA A 214 -23.10 -9.56 -8.93
C ALA A 214 -21.71 -9.45 -8.31
N ILE A 215 -21.61 -9.69 -7.01
CA ILE A 215 -20.34 -9.69 -6.29
C ILE A 215 -19.70 -11.08 -6.31
N GLU A 216 -18.42 -11.13 -6.69
CA GLU A 216 -17.62 -12.34 -6.59
C GLU A 216 -17.42 -12.74 -5.12
N SER A 217 -17.34 -14.05 -4.85
CA SER A 217 -16.99 -14.52 -3.52
C SER A 217 -15.59 -14.06 -3.09
N MET A 218 -15.45 -13.65 -1.83
CA MET A 218 -14.15 -13.41 -1.24
C MET A 218 -13.33 -14.72 -1.20
N ALA A 219 -12.01 -14.58 -1.18
CA ALA A 219 -11.10 -15.67 -0.84
C ALA A 219 -11.58 -16.38 0.44
N PRO A 220 -11.46 -17.71 0.53
CA PRO A 220 -11.94 -18.45 1.70
C PRO A 220 -11.40 -17.87 3.01
N ILE A 221 -12.21 -17.89 4.07
CA ILE A 221 -11.79 -17.38 5.38
C ILE A 221 -10.52 -18.10 5.83
N GLY A 222 -9.48 -17.33 6.18
CA GLY A 222 -8.18 -17.85 6.59
C GLY A 222 -7.28 -18.30 5.42
N TYR A 223 -7.69 -18.06 4.17
CA TYR A 223 -6.83 -18.25 3.01
C TYR A 223 -5.63 -17.30 3.09
N ASP A 224 -4.43 -17.88 3.03
CA ASP A 224 -3.19 -17.15 2.92
C ASP A 224 -2.24 -17.91 1.98
N PRO A 225 -1.89 -17.34 0.81
CA PRO A 225 -1.07 -18.01 -0.19
C PRO A 225 0.37 -18.25 0.30
N PHE A 226 0.81 -17.52 1.32
CA PHE A 226 2.19 -17.57 1.81
C PHE A 226 2.39 -18.55 2.96
N MET A 227 1.32 -19.14 3.50
CA MET A 227 1.39 -20.17 4.56
C MET A 227 2.29 -21.34 4.21
N ARG A 228 2.39 -21.71 2.94
CA ARG A 228 3.25 -22.81 2.47
C ARG A 228 4.75 -22.54 2.64
N PHE A 229 5.13 -21.27 2.78
CA PHE A 229 6.51 -20.83 2.97
C PHE A 229 6.85 -20.65 4.45
N ALA A 230 5.85 -20.63 5.33
CA ALA A 230 6.03 -20.51 6.77
C ALA A 230 6.85 -21.69 7.32
N PRO A 231 7.67 -21.48 8.36
CA PRO A 231 8.46 -22.54 8.95
C PRO A 231 7.55 -23.60 9.59
N LYS A 232 8.03 -24.85 9.59
CA LYS A 232 7.34 -25.96 10.24
C LYS A 232 7.90 -26.12 11.66
N PRO A 233 7.06 -26.46 12.65
CA PRO A 233 7.55 -26.79 13.99
C PRO A 233 8.54 -27.95 13.90
N THR A 234 9.74 -27.78 14.45
CA THR A 234 10.62 -28.93 14.68
C THR A 234 9.99 -29.79 15.78
N SER A 235 9.68 -31.05 15.48
CA SER A 235 9.32 -32.02 16.51
C SER A 235 10.36 -31.95 17.63
N PRO A 236 9.95 -31.93 18.91
CA PRO A 236 10.91 -32.03 20.00
C PRO A 236 11.70 -33.31 19.77
N ALA A 237 13.02 -33.17 19.61
CA ALA A 237 13.91 -34.30 19.55
C ALA A 237 13.58 -35.18 20.76
N ALA A 238 13.18 -36.43 20.51
CA ALA A 238 12.95 -37.39 21.58
C ALA A 238 14.19 -37.38 22.46
N THR A 239 14.07 -36.81 23.65
CA THR A 239 15.08 -36.87 24.68
C THR A 239 15.24 -38.35 24.98
N SER A 240 16.28 -38.96 24.42
CA SER A 240 16.71 -40.29 24.80
C SER A 240 16.96 -40.24 26.30
N VAL A 241 16.01 -40.73 27.08
CA VAL A 241 16.16 -41.00 28.50
C VAL A 241 17.26 -42.05 28.57
N LYS A 242 18.49 -41.62 28.83
CA LYS A 242 19.53 -42.54 29.28
C LYS A 242 19.14 -42.95 30.69
N SER A 243 18.68 -44.19 30.81
CA SER A 243 18.55 -44.88 32.07
C SER A 243 19.91 -44.91 32.76
N ASP A 244 19.99 -44.30 33.94
CA ASP A 244 21.12 -44.45 34.85
C ASP A 244 21.11 -45.87 35.41
N ALA A 245 22.02 -46.70 34.91
CA ALA A 245 22.52 -47.89 35.61
C ALA A 245 24.00 -47.65 35.89
N GLY A 246 24.33 -47.55 37.18
CA GLY A 246 25.62 -47.06 37.63
C GLY A 246 26.80 -48.00 37.39
N ALA A 247 28.00 -47.44 37.35
CA ALA A 247 29.19 -48.03 37.98
C ALA A 247 30.38 -47.05 37.95
N LYS A 248 31.11 -47.06 39.06
CA LYS A 248 32.31 -46.30 39.43
C LYS A 248 33.48 -46.40 38.44
N ARG A 249 34.29 -45.32 38.44
CA ARG A 249 35.77 -45.25 38.31
C ARG A 249 36.42 -45.68 36.98
N SER A 250 37.03 -44.71 36.28
CA SER A 250 38.51 -44.53 36.21
C SER A 250 38.98 -43.83 34.92
N SER A 251 39.72 -42.74 35.10
CA SER A 251 40.91 -42.27 34.36
C SER A 251 41.00 -42.29 32.80
N ARG A 252 41.44 -41.11 32.32
CA ARG A 252 42.39 -40.82 31.22
C ARG A 252 41.89 -40.68 29.77
N LEU A 253 42.23 -39.50 29.25
CA LEU A 253 42.49 -39.10 27.85
C LEU A 253 41.58 -39.65 26.74
N SER A 254 40.74 -38.76 26.20
CA SER A 254 40.68 -38.61 24.75
C SER A 254 40.30 -37.18 24.38
N ILE A 255 41.29 -36.45 23.85
CA ILE A 255 41.09 -35.25 23.04
C ILE A 255 40.45 -35.76 21.75
N ILE A 256 39.13 -35.65 21.64
CA ILE A 256 38.42 -35.78 20.38
C ILE A 256 37.63 -34.49 20.17
N THR A 257 37.96 -33.87 19.06
CA THR A 257 37.60 -32.56 18.56
C THR A 257 36.09 -32.27 18.64
N LYS A 258 35.74 -31.12 19.22
CA LYS A 258 34.42 -30.46 19.15
C LYS A 258 33.94 -30.15 17.72
N ARG A 259 34.65 -30.59 16.68
CA ARG A 259 34.42 -30.21 15.28
C ARG A 259 33.45 -31.14 14.54
N ASP A 260 33.26 -32.38 15.00
CA ASP A 260 32.46 -33.37 14.25
C ASP A 260 31.02 -33.57 14.76
N LYS A 261 30.65 -32.92 15.87
CA LYS A 261 29.24 -32.90 16.35
C LYS A 261 28.39 -31.77 15.76
N ARG A 262 28.94 -30.96 14.85
CA ARG A 262 28.18 -29.92 14.12
C ARG A 262 27.60 -30.38 12.79
N ALA A 263 27.87 -31.61 12.37
CA ALA A 263 27.46 -32.12 11.05
C ALA A 263 26.19 -33.01 11.07
N ALA A 264 25.53 -33.21 12.23
CA ALA A 264 24.39 -34.13 12.31
C ALA A 264 23.27 -33.64 13.26
N SER A 265 22.76 -32.43 13.05
CA SER A 265 21.46 -32.00 13.59
C SER A 265 20.62 -31.34 12.50
N SER A 266 19.88 -32.14 11.75
CA SER A 266 18.90 -31.71 10.75
C SER A 266 17.60 -31.22 11.42
N ALA A 267 17.63 -30.05 12.07
CA ALA A 267 16.47 -29.41 12.69
C ALA A 267 16.44 -27.91 12.34
N SER A 268 15.51 -27.51 11.46
CA SER A 268 15.14 -26.13 11.09
C SER A 268 16.31 -25.15 10.85
N SER A 269 16.95 -25.25 9.68
CA SER A 269 17.93 -24.25 9.24
C SER A 269 17.24 -22.90 8.96
N GLU A 270 17.71 -21.84 9.62
CA GLU A 270 17.35 -20.44 9.30
C GLU A 270 17.47 -20.20 7.79
N PRO A 271 16.41 -19.70 7.12
CA PRO A 271 16.46 -19.42 5.69
C PRO A 271 17.50 -18.32 5.40
N PRO A 272 18.19 -18.39 4.24
CA PRO A 272 19.19 -17.40 3.89
C PRO A 272 18.57 -16.01 3.80
N GLN A 273 19.20 -15.04 4.46
CA GLN A 273 18.81 -13.64 4.40
C GLN A 273 19.00 -13.09 2.97
N PRO A 274 18.04 -12.32 2.43
CA PRO A 274 18.21 -11.65 1.14
C PRO A 274 19.39 -10.66 1.15
N ALA A 275 20.09 -10.52 0.01
CA ALA A 275 21.43 -9.91 -0.07
C ALA A 275 21.54 -8.46 0.45
N GLN A 276 20.48 -7.66 0.33
CA GLN A 276 20.44 -6.25 0.75
C GLN A 276 19.91 -6.07 2.18
N TRP A 277 19.24 -7.08 2.72
CA TRP A 277 18.65 -7.02 4.05
C TRP A 277 19.73 -7.24 5.11
N ARG A 278 19.49 -6.68 6.30
CA ARG A 278 20.37 -6.77 7.47
C ARG A 278 19.55 -6.76 8.73
N ILE A 279 19.90 -7.61 9.68
CA ILE A 279 19.36 -7.57 11.04
C ILE A 279 20.26 -6.67 11.89
N LEU A 280 19.70 -5.60 12.45
CA LEU A 280 20.46 -4.68 13.30
C LEU A 280 20.75 -5.30 14.66
N SER A 281 22.02 -5.21 15.09
CA SER A 281 22.39 -5.42 16.49
C SER A 281 21.84 -4.29 17.38
N ILE A 282 21.80 -4.48 18.70
CA ILE A 282 21.38 -3.45 19.65
C ILE A 282 22.20 -2.16 19.46
N LEU A 283 23.52 -2.26 19.29
CA LEU A 283 24.38 -1.11 19.01
C LEU A 283 24.00 -0.42 17.69
N SER A 284 23.75 -1.19 16.63
CA SER A 284 23.32 -0.63 15.34
C SER A 284 21.95 0.04 15.44
N LEU A 285 21.04 -0.51 16.24
CA LEU A 285 19.74 0.09 16.51
C LEU A 285 19.89 1.42 17.25
N LEU A 286 20.78 1.52 18.25
CA LEU A 286 21.08 2.78 18.93
C LEU A 286 21.68 3.82 17.96
N VAL A 287 22.57 3.40 17.05
CA VAL A 287 23.10 4.27 16.00
C VAL A 287 21.97 4.77 15.10
N LEU A 288 21.06 3.89 14.67
CA LEU A 288 19.91 4.29 13.88
C LEU A 288 19.02 5.29 14.64
N CYS A 289 18.68 5.00 15.89
CA CYS A 289 17.89 5.90 16.73
C CYS A 289 18.55 7.27 16.89
N TYR A 290 19.88 7.33 17.04
CA TYR A 290 20.62 8.59 17.06
C TYR A 290 20.46 9.37 15.76
N TYR A 291 20.64 8.73 14.60
CA TYR A 291 20.52 9.41 13.30
C TYR A 291 19.09 9.80 12.96
N ILE A 292 18.10 8.98 13.33
CA ILE A 292 16.67 9.33 13.20
C ILE A 292 16.35 10.49 14.12
N GLY A 293 16.72 10.42 15.41
CA GLY A 293 16.49 11.50 16.38
C GLY A 293 17.14 12.82 15.93
N LYS A 294 18.37 12.75 15.42
CA LYS A 294 19.05 13.90 14.84
C LYS A 294 18.29 14.49 13.65
N ASP A 295 17.80 13.65 12.75
CA ASP A 295 16.99 14.11 11.61
C ASP A 295 15.66 14.72 12.08
N TYR A 296 15.02 14.14 13.09
CA TYR A 296 13.75 14.61 13.66
C TYR A 296 13.87 15.91 14.45
N ILE A 297 14.99 16.16 15.10
CA ILE A 297 15.16 17.33 15.97
C ILE A 297 15.84 18.48 15.21
N PHE A 298 16.84 18.17 14.39
CA PHE A 298 17.73 19.20 13.81
C PHE A 298 17.62 19.31 12.29
N ASP A 299 17.83 18.21 11.55
CA ASP A 299 17.99 18.31 10.09
C ASP A 299 16.65 18.58 9.37
N ARG A 300 15.58 17.87 9.74
CA ARG A 300 14.25 17.93 9.11
C ARG A 300 13.14 17.82 10.17
N PRO A 301 12.96 18.80 11.06
CA PRO A 301 11.98 18.70 12.12
C PRO A 301 10.54 18.64 11.59
N GLU A 302 9.67 17.87 12.25
CA GLU A 302 8.30 17.56 11.77
C GLU A 302 7.51 18.83 11.45
N ARG A 303 7.63 19.86 12.31
CA ARG A 303 6.99 21.17 12.13
C ARG A 303 7.36 21.89 10.83
N LYS A 304 8.48 21.54 10.21
CA LYS A 304 8.96 22.10 8.93
C LYS A 304 8.60 21.21 7.73
N MET A 305 8.14 19.99 7.97
CA MET A 305 7.75 19.05 6.91
C MET A 305 6.29 19.32 6.52
N LYS A 306 6.03 19.41 5.21
CA LYS A 306 4.71 19.61 4.65
C LYS A 306 4.41 18.50 3.66
N ARG A 307 3.16 18.00 3.68
CA ARG A 307 2.70 17.09 2.65
C ARG A 307 2.52 17.86 1.36
N VAL A 308 2.90 17.22 0.27
CA VAL A 308 2.76 17.78 -1.06
C VAL A 308 2.10 16.80 -2.00
N MET A 309 1.37 17.37 -2.95
CA MET A 309 0.86 16.72 -4.12
C MET A 309 1.48 17.38 -5.33
N ILE A 310 2.02 16.57 -6.24
CA ILE A 310 2.71 17.05 -7.44
C ILE A 310 1.94 16.54 -8.64
N PHE A 311 1.44 17.47 -9.45
CA PHE A 311 0.95 17.18 -10.78
C PHE A 311 2.13 17.10 -11.73
N VAL A 312 2.24 16.01 -12.48
CA VAL A 312 3.22 15.87 -13.56
C VAL A 312 2.47 15.71 -14.88
N PRO A 313 2.57 16.68 -15.80
CA PRO A 313 1.80 16.63 -17.04
C PRO A 313 2.33 15.55 -18.00
N PRO A 314 1.49 15.04 -18.92
CA PRO A 314 1.85 13.94 -19.81
C PRO A 314 3.10 14.23 -20.67
N LYS A 315 3.17 15.45 -21.24
CA LYS A 315 4.30 15.87 -22.09
C LYS A 315 5.62 15.86 -21.32
N PHE A 316 5.60 16.32 -20.07
CA PHE A 316 6.78 16.28 -19.21
C PHE A 316 7.20 14.83 -18.93
N ILE A 317 6.26 13.93 -18.64
CA ILE A 317 6.57 12.51 -18.42
C ILE A 317 7.21 11.87 -19.65
N GLU A 318 6.70 12.17 -20.85
CA GLU A 318 7.30 11.66 -22.09
C GLU A 318 8.70 12.23 -22.32
N SER A 319 8.93 13.52 -22.01
CA SER A 319 10.27 14.11 -22.07
C SER A 319 11.25 13.44 -21.09
N LEU A 320 10.81 13.13 -19.86
CA LEU A 320 11.61 12.37 -18.88
C LEU A 320 11.93 10.97 -19.39
N LYS A 321 10.95 10.27 -19.97
CA LYS A 321 11.13 8.94 -20.56
C LYS A 321 12.15 8.98 -21.69
N GLN A 322 12.05 9.96 -22.60
CA GLN A 322 13.01 10.15 -23.69
C GLN A 322 14.42 10.48 -23.18
N GLN A 323 14.53 11.33 -22.14
CA GLN A 323 15.82 11.61 -21.51
C GLN A 323 16.44 10.34 -20.91
N VAL A 324 15.67 9.59 -20.11
CA VAL A 324 16.11 8.32 -19.53
C VAL A 324 16.59 7.34 -20.61
N GLN A 325 15.84 7.19 -21.69
CA GLN A 325 16.21 6.30 -22.79
C GLN A 325 17.52 6.74 -23.47
N ARG A 326 17.70 8.05 -23.69
CA ARG A 326 18.95 8.60 -24.26
C ARG A 326 20.14 8.36 -23.33
N ASP A 327 20.00 8.66 -22.05
CA ASP A 327 21.03 8.48 -21.02
C ASP A 327 21.44 6.99 -20.94
N VAL A 328 20.48 6.06 -20.84
CA VAL A 328 20.76 4.62 -20.80
C VAL A 328 21.41 4.12 -22.09
N LYS A 329 20.95 4.58 -23.26
CA LYS A 329 21.58 4.22 -24.54
C LYS A 329 23.03 4.68 -24.61
N ALA A 330 23.33 5.87 -24.09
CA ALA A 330 24.67 6.42 -24.08
C ALA A 330 25.60 5.69 -23.09
N GLU A 331 25.10 5.32 -21.91
CA GLU A 331 25.90 4.74 -20.83
C GLU A 331 26.02 3.21 -20.92
N HIS A 332 25.01 2.52 -21.46
CA HIS A 332 24.90 1.05 -21.46
C HIS A 332 24.64 0.42 -22.84
N GLY A 333 24.46 1.23 -23.89
CA GLY A 333 24.21 0.75 -25.25
C GLY A 333 22.73 0.51 -25.57
N ALA A 334 22.42 0.37 -26.87
CA ALA A 334 21.06 0.22 -27.37
C ALA A 334 20.43 -1.14 -27.02
N GLU A 335 21.21 -2.22 -27.06
CA GLU A 335 20.75 -3.57 -26.72
C GLU A 335 20.23 -3.64 -25.28
N ARG A 336 21.00 -3.06 -24.34
CA ARG A 336 20.60 -3.03 -22.93
C ARG A 336 19.35 -2.18 -22.69
N LEU A 337 19.19 -1.08 -23.43
CA LEU A 337 17.97 -0.27 -23.36
C LEU A 337 16.73 -1.07 -23.76
N GLU A 338 16.82 -1.86 -24.84
CA GLU A 338 15.73 -2.70 -25.31
C GLU A 338 15.37 -3.80 -24.29
N GLU A 339 16.38 -4.45 -23.71
CA GLU A 339 16.21 -5.49 -22.69
C GLU A 339 15.48 -4.97 -21.44
N LEU A 340 15.86 -3.77 -20.95
CA LEU A 340 15.31 -3.21 -19.71
C LEU A 340 13.82 -2.90 -19.80
N ARG A 341 13.29 -2.59 -21.00
CA ARG A 341 11.90 -2.17 -21.22
C ARG A 341 11.48 -1.07 -20.22
N LEU A 342 12.18 0.06 -20.26
CA LEU A 342 11.98 1.15 -19.31
C LEU A 342 10.55 1.71 -19.40
N SER A 343 9.86 1.73 -18.25
CA SER A 343 8.50 2.25 -18.12
C SER A 343 8.46 3.72 -17.73
N ARG A 344 7.29 4.36 -17.87
CA ARG A 344 7.03 5.71 -17.37
C ARG A 344 7.27 5.83 -15.86
N ALA A 345 6.91 4.79 -15.10
CA ALA A 345 7.16 4.72 -13.66
C ALA A 345 8.67 4.72 -13.33
N ASN A 346 9.52 4.10 -14.16
CA ASN A 346 10.98 4.14 -13.95
C ASN A 346 11.51 5.57 -14.11
N ALA A 347 11.04 6.31 -15.11
CA ALA A 347 11.44 7.70 -15.33
C ALA A 347 10.96 8.63 -14.21
N LEU A 348 9.71 8.47 -13.77
CA LEU A 348 9.16 9.23 -12.63
C LEU A 348 9.90 8.91 -11.32
N HIS A 349 10.23 7.65 -11.07
CA HIS A 349 11.01 7.27 -9.89
C HIS A 349 12.38 7.97 -9.91
N ALA A 350 13.13 7.86 -11.02
CA ALA A 350 14.41 8.51 -11.17
C ALA A 350 14.32 10.04 -10.96
N TRP A 351 13.27 10.66 -11.50
CA TRP A 351 13.03 12.10 -11.35
C TRP A 351 12.74 12.50 -9.90
N VAL A 352 11.90 11.74 -9.20
CA VAL A 352 11.65 11.96 -7.76
C VAL A 352 12.96 11.87 -6.97
N LEU A 353 13.77 10.84 -7.21
CA LEU A 353 15.07 10.68 -6.53
C LEU A 353 16.00 11.86 -6.81
N GLN A 354 16.13 12.30 -8.07
CA GLN A 354 17.01 13.40 -8.41
C GLN A 354 16.64 14.70 -7.66
N ASN A 355 15.35 15.04 -7.59
CA ASN A 355 14.90 16.24 -6.90
C ASN A 355 15.05 16.13 -5.38
N GLU A 356 14.79 14.95 -4.82
CA GLU A 356 14.97 14.63 -3.40
C GLU A 356 16.45 14.76 -2.97
N LEU A 357 17.36 14.27 -3.81
CA LEU A 357 18.79 14.29 -3.54
C LEU A 357 19.43 15.68 -3.64
N ALA A 358 18.80 16.61 -4.38
CA ALA A 358 19.35 17.93 -4.66
C ALA A 358 19.71 18.72 -3.39
N ARG A 359 18.84 18.72 -2.38
CA ARG A 359 19.14 19.34 -1.08
C ARG A 359 20.08 18.48 -0.24
N ARG A 360 19.90 17.15 -0.29
CA ARG A 360 20.65 16.22 0.56
C ARG A 360 22.15 16.25 0.29
N VAL A 361 22.55 16.41 -0.97
CA VAL A 361 23.96 16.49 -1.36
C VAL A 361 24.64 17.74 -0.78
N ASP A 362 23.91 18.83 -0.54
CA ASP A 362 24.48 20.04 0.05
C ASP A 362 24.67 19.95 1.56
N VAL A 363 23.86 19.13 2.26
CA VAL A 363 24.00 18.94 3.72
C VAL A 363 25.03 17.88 4.07
N LYS A 364 24.91 16.71 3.45
CA LYS A 364 25.67 15.50 3.79
C LYS A 364 25.98 14.69 2.51
N PRO A 365 26.88 15.20 1.65
CA PRO A 365 27.17 14.57 0.36
C PRO A 365 27.71 13.15 0.49
N ASP A 366 28.52 12.88 1.50
CA ASP A 366 29.20 11.58 1.62
C ASP A 366 28.43 10.59 2.52
N ARG A 367 27.20 10.94 2.93
CA ARG A 367 26.32 10.02 3.66
C ARG A 367 25.81 8.93 2.72
N MET A 368 25.90 7.69 3.16
CA MET A 368 25.35 6.54 2.44
C MET A 368 23.83 6.66 2.30
N THR A 369 23.30 6.25 1.16
CA THR A 369 21.87 6.27 0.86
C THR A 369 21.48 5.01 0.11
N ALA A 370 20.34 4.44 0.49
CA ALA A 370 19.65 3.38 -0.24
C ALA A 370 18.37 3.95 -0.83
N HIS A 371 17.89 3.39 -1.93
CA HIS A 371 16.60 3.75 -2.48
C HIS A 371 15.89 2.49 -2.94
N GLY A 372 14.57 2.51 -2.98
CA GLY A 372 13.83 1.31 -3.27
C GLY A 372 12.43 1.58 -3.78
N THR A 373 11.86 0.53 -4.37
CA THR A 373 10.45 0.45 -4.75
C THR A 373 9.83 -0.81 -4.16
N LEU A 374 8.58 -1.08 -4.50
CA LEU A 374 7.89 -2.31 -4.10
C LEU A 374 7.53 -3.11 -5.36
N ALA A 375 7.78 -4.41 -5.30
CA ALA A 375 7.26 -5.36 -6.27
C ALA A 375 6.01 -6.03 -5.71
N ASN A 376 5.00 -6.24 -6.55
CA ASN A 376 3.76 -6.90 -6.18
C ASN A 376 3.80 -8.37 -6.61
N MET A 377 3.77 -9.28 -5.64
CA MET A 377 3.80 -10.73 -5.85
C MET A 377 2.55 -11.29 -6.51
N ARG A 378 1.45 -10.52 -6.61
CA ARG A 378 0.30 -10.89 -7.45
C ARG A 378 0.68 -11.04 -8.92
N PHE A 379 1.73 -10.35 -9.37
CA PHE A 379 2.24 -10.41 -10.74
C PHE A 379 3.66 -10.99 -10.85
N ARG A 380 4.31 -11.22 -9.71
CA ARG A 380 5.69 -11.74 -9.60
C ARG A 380 5.74 -12.82 -8.54
N LEU A 381 5.14 -13.95 -8.86
CA LEU A 381 4.88 -15.02 -7.89
C LEU A 381 6.21 -15.65 -7.41
N PRO A 382 6.33 -15.94 -6.10
CA PRO A 382 7.36 -16.81 -5.57
C PRO A 382 7.39 -18.16 -6.29
N ALA A 383 8.58 -18.74 -6.45
CA ALA A 383 8.74 -20.09 -6.96
C ALA A 383 7.88 -21.08 -6.13
N GLY A 384 7.16 -21.94 -6.85
CA GLY A 384 6.23 -22.91 -6.27
C GLY A 384 4.85 -22.37 -5.89
N LEU A 385 4.56 -21.08 -6.07
CA LEU A 385 3.20 -20.51 -5.92
C LEU A 385 2.56 -20.32 -7.31
N PRO A 386 1.52 -21.08 -7.68
CA PRO A 386 0.95 -21.03 -9.03
C PRO A 386 0.09 -19.79 -9.29
N ALA A 387 -0.64 -19.32 -8.28
CA ALA A 387 -1.53 -18.18 -8.36
C ALA A 387 -1.86 -17.64 -6.96
N ILE A 388 -2.42 -16.43 -6.91
CA ILE A 388 -3.04 -15.84 -5.72
C ILE A 388 -4.52 -15.63 -6.04
N HIS A 389 -5.40 -15.91 -5.08
CA HIS A 389 -6.84 -15.71 -5.25
C HIS A 389 -7.15 -14.26 -5.68
N PRO A 390 -7.98 -14.00 -6.71
CA PRO A 390 -8.24 -12.66 -7.22
C PRO A 390 -8.73 -11.69 -6.14
N THR A 391 -9.57 -12.19 -5.23
CA THR A 391 -10.12 -11.40 -4.12
C THR A 391 -9.28 -11.44 -2.82
N TYR A 392 -8.00 -11.85 -2.89
CA TYR A 392 -7.10 -11.81 -1.73
C TYR A 392 -6.71 -10.37 -1.37
N THR A 393 -7.03 -9.95 -0.14
CA THR A 393 -6.81 -8.57 0.31
C THR A 393 -5.47 -8.34 1.01
N GLY A 394 -4.84 -9.39 1.55
CA GLY A 394 -3.62 -9.28 2.34
C GLY A 394 -2.40 -8.77 1.56
N ASN A 395 -1.30 -8.57 2.27
CA ASN A 395 -0.05 -8.03 1.71
C ASN A 395 0.58 -8.99 0.71
N CYS A 396 0.98 -8.46 -0.44
CA CYS A 396 1.80 -9.15 -1.43
C CYS A 396 2.97 -8.29 -1.90
N LEU A 397 3.50 -7.41 -1.04
CA LEU A 397 4.53 -6.45 -1.42
C LEU A 397 5.91 -6.89 -0.93
N VAL A 398 6.90 -6.76 -1.79
CA VAL A 398 8.32 -7.01 -1.48
C VAL A 398 9.13 -5.76 -1.76
N PRO A 399 9.90 -5.24 -0.78
CA PRO A 399 10.83 -4.15 -1.03
C PRO A 399 11.97 -4.57 -1.96
N ILE A 400 12.14 -3.80 -3.02
CA ILE A 400 13.20 -3.91 -4.01
C ILE A 400 14.13 -2.73 -3.79
N VAL A 401 15.41 -3.00 -3.56
CA VAL A 401 16.34 -1.99 -3.05
C VAL A 401 17.57 -1.91 -3.94
N THR A 402 17.93 -0.72 -4.36
CA THR A 402 19.11 -0.49 -5.18
C THR A 402 20.41 -0.65 -4.38
N PRO A 403 21.55 -0.87 -5.07
CA PRO A 403 22.85 -0.90 -4.42
C PRO A 403 23.13 0.35 -3.57
N LEU A 404 23.72 0.11 -2.40
CA LEU A 404 24.04 1.14 -1.41
C LEU A 404 25.18 2.04 -1.92
N THR A 405 24.96 3.36 -1.97
CA THR A 405 25.90 4.32 -2.56
C THR A 405 25.97 5.63 -1.75
N THR A 406 26.87 6.55 -2.08
CA THR A 406 26.92 7.87 -1.44
C THR A 406 25.90 8.84 -2.05
N THR A 407 25.40 9.77 -1.24
CA THR A 407 24.47 10.82 -1.70
C THR A 407 25.08 11.63 -2.85
N ARG A 408 26.39 11.93 -2.80
CA ARG A 408 27.13 12.66 -3.83
C ARG A 408 27.11 11.93 -5.17
N LYS A 409 27.50 10.66 -5.18
CA LYS A 409 27.54 9.85 -6.40
C LYS A 409 26.15 9.73 -7.02
N LEU A 410 25.14 9.50 -6.18
CA LEU A 410 23.77 9.35 -6.64
C LEU A 410 23.20 10.68 -7.18
N ALA A 411 23.45 11.80 -6.49
CA ALA A 411 22.99 13.12 -6.92
C ALA A 411 23.67 13.60 -8.22
N SER A 412 24.89 13.13 -8.51
CA SER A 412 25.60 13.42 -9.77
C SER A 412 25.25 12.45 -10.91
N SER A 413 24.43 11.43 -10.67
CA SER A 413 24.05 10.45 -11.68
C SER A 413 23.07 11.05 -12.68
N SER A 414 23.12 10.58 -13.94
CA SER A 414 22.13 10.93 -14.95
C SER A 414 20.75 10.39 -14.57
N LEU A 415 19.70 10.88 -15.23
CA LEU A 415 18.35 10.37 -14.99
C LEU A 415 18.25 8.91 -15.45
N GLY A 416 18.93 8.57 -16.56
CA GLY A 416 19.07 7.20 -17.05
C GLY A 416 19.73 6.26 -16.06
N ALA A 417 20.85 6.64 -15.46
CA ALA A 417 21.55 5.81 -14.46
C ALA A 417 20.65 5.48 -13.26
N LEU A 418 19.92 6.48 -12.75
CA LEU A 418 18.97 6.26 -11.65
C LEU A 418 17.84 5.30 -12.05
N ALA A 419 17.27 5.48 -13.25
CA ALA A 419 16.23 4.60 -13.77
C ALA A 419 16.74 3.17 -14.01
N TYR A 420 17.97 3.05 -14.52
CA TYR A 420 18.69 1.81 -14.75
C TYR A 420 18.87 1.03 -13.45
N ASP A 421 19.37 1.67 -12.40
CA ASP A 421 19.61 1.03 -11.10
C ASP A 421 18.30 0.50 -10.50
N VAL A 422 17.23 1.29 -10.54
CA VAL A 422 15.91 0.87 -10.08
C VAL A 422 15.37 -0.31 -10.89
N ARG A 423 15.45 -0.26 -12.23
CA ARG A 423 14.91 -1.31 -13.09
C ARG A 423 15.72 -2.60 -13.00
N SER A 424 17.04 -2.51 -13.01
CA SER A 424 17.93 -3.68 -12.88
C SER A 424 17.73 -4.35 -11.53
N SER A 425 17.68 -3.57 -10.44
CA SER A 425 17.39 -4.10 -9.10
C SER A 425 16.04 -4.79 -9.03
N LEU A 426 15.01 -4.22 -9.69
CA LEU A 426 13.70 -4.87 -9.80
C LEU A 426 13.80 -6.21 -10.53
N LEU A 427 14.44 -6.27 -11.70
CA LEU A 427 14.56 -7.52 -12.44
C LEU A 427 15.33 -8.59 -11.65
N GLU A 428 16.44 -8.21 -11.03
CA GLU A 428 17.28 -9.10 -10.24
C GLU A 428 16.58 -9.63 -8.98
N GLN A 429 15.89 -8.77 -8.24
CA GLN A 429 15.30 -9.12 -6.93
C GLN A 429 13.86 -9.61 -7.01
N SER A 430 13.27 -9.68 -8.21
CA SER A 430 11.89 -10.12 -8.40
C SER A 430 11.72 -11.33 -9.30
N THR A 431 12.79 -12.12 -9.44
CA THR A 431 12.67 -13.48 -9.95
C THR A 431 11.85 -14.34 -8.99
N PRO A 432 11.21 -15.43 -9.46
CA PRO A 432 10.47 -16.34 -8.58
C PRO A 432 11.30 -16.86 -7.40
N GLU A 433 12.58 -17.15 -7.61
CA GLU A 433 13.49 -17.68 -6.60
C GLU A 433 13.86 -16.63 -5.54
N GLU A 434 14.08 -15.37 -5.95
CA GLU A 434 14.31 -14.27 -5.00
C GLU A 434 13.06 -13.95 -4.18
N MET A 435 11.89 -14.00 -4.83
CA MET A 435 10.60 -13.81 -4.16
C MET A 435 10.33 -14.91 -3.14
N GLU A 436 10.57 -16.17 -3.49
CA GLU A 436 10.50 -17.28 -2.54
C GLU A 436 11.47 -17.09 -1.37
N ARG A 437 12.73 -16.72 -1.65
CA ARG A 437 13.73 -16.50 -0.62
C ARG A 437 13.30 -15.40 0.36
N TYR A 438 12.81 -14.28 -0.16
CA TYR A 438 12.30 -13.18 0.65
C TYR A 438 11.13 -13.65 1.52
N VAL A 439 10.11 -14.28 0.93
CA VAL A 439 8.92 -14.72 1.67
C VAL A 439 9.27 -15.73 2.75
N ARG A 440 10.11 -16.73 2.46
CA ARG A 440 10.56 -17.71 3.47
C ARG A 440 11.30 -17.04 4.61
N TRP A 441 12.23 -16.14 4.30
CA TRP A 441 12.98 -15.43 5.32
C TRP A 441 12.08 -14.54 6.17
N GLN A 442 11.21 -13.76 5.53
CA GLN A 442 10.33 -12.82 6.20
C GLN A 442 9.28 -13.54 7.07
N THR A 443 8.62 -14.58 6.55
CA THR A 443 7.67 -15.39 7.34
C THR A 443 8.37 -16.14 8.48
N TRP A 444 9.59 -16.65 8.30
CA TRP A 444 10.38 -17.22 9.38
C TRP A 444 10.65 -16.21 10.49
N ARG A 445 11.04 -14.97 10.13
CA ARG A 445 11.26 -13.89 11.11
C ARG A 445 9.98 -13.50 11.86
N GLY A 446 8.84 -13.49 11.17
CA GLY A 446 7.53 -13.21 11.75
C GLY A 446 6.97 -14.33 12.64
N THR A 447 7.58 -15.52 12.66
CA THR A 447 7.02 -16.71 13.32
C THR A 447 7.70 -16.97 14.67
N PRO A 448 6.95 -17.25 15.76
CA PRO A 448 7.51 -17.63 17.07
C PRO A 448 8.51 -18.80 16.99
N ALA A 449 9.51 -18.80 17.87
CA ALA A 449 10.50 -19.88 17.94
C ALA A 449 9.85 -21.25 18.20
N ALA A 450 8.80 -21.29 19.03
CA ALA A 450 8.02 -22.50 19.29
C ALA A 450 7.32 -23.07 18.04
N GLN A 451 7.16 -22.28 16.98
CA GLN A 451 6.58 -22.67 15.69
C GLN A 451 7.65 -22.88 14.61
N GLY A 452 8.94 -22.91 14.99
CA GLY A 452 10.07 -23.09 14.08
C GLY A 452 10.62 -21.79 13.48
N GLY A 453 10.14 -20.62 13.91
CA GLY A 453 10.58 -19.33 13.42
C GLY A 453 11.67 -18.64 14.24
N GLY A 454 11.94 -17.38 13.92
CA GLY A 454 13.02 -16.56 14.47
C GLY A 454 12.58 -15.40 15.37
N LEU A 455 11.27 -15.23 15.65
CA LEU A 455 10.63 -14.00 16.17
C LEU A 455 11.16 -13.39 17.48
N GLN A 456 12.10 -14.00 18.18
CA GLN A 456 12.73 -13.41 19.38
C GLN A 456 14.26 -13.29 19.27
N LYS A 457 14.85 -13.77 18.16
CA LYS A 457 16.29 -13.68 17.89
C LYS A 457 16.64 -12.55 16.92
N THR A 458 15.64 -11.99 16.23
CA THR A 458 15.89 -11.09 15.10
C THR A 458 15.64 -9.66 15.53
N GLY A 459 16.69 -8.87 15.66
CA GLY A 459 16.59 -7.41 15.74
C GLY A 459 15.80 -6.82 14.56
N MET A 460 15.64 -5.50 14.57
CA MET A 460 14.96 -4.82 13.47
C MET A 460 15.70 -5.09 12.16
N ALA A 461 14.97 -5.61 11.16
CA ALA A 461 15.54 -5.81 9.85
C ALA A 461 15.31 -4.59 8.97
N VAL A 462 16.38 -4.18 8.29
CA VAL A 462 16.40 -3.03 7.40
C VAL A 462 17.23 -3.39 6.18
N PHE A 463 16.98 -2.70 5.07
CA PHE A 463 17.74 -2.83 3.83
C PHE A 463 18.82 -1.75 3.67
N PHE A 464 19.16 -1.05 4.76
CA PHE A 464 20.11 0.05 4.77
C PHE A 464 20.97 0.04 6.05
N PRO A 465 22.23 0.51 6.00
CA PRO A 465 23.05 0.67 7.20
C PRO A 465 22.43 1.64 8.22
N PRO A 466 22.66 1.49 9.53
CA PRO A 466 22.01 2.31 10.56
C PRO A 466 22.33 3.81 10.46
N ASN A 467 23.45 4.20 9.84
CA ASN A 467 23.81 5.60 9.60
C ASN A 467 23.41 6.12 8.21
N ALA A 468 22.85 5.26 7.34
CA ALA A 468 22.45 5.63 6.00
C ALA A 468 21.13 6.40 6.00
N ARG A 469 20.81 7.02 4.85
CA ARG A 469 19.47 7.47 4.51
C ARG A 469 18.80 6.41 3.63
N PHE A 470 17.48 6.43 3.57
CA PHE A 470 16.74 5.65 2.60
C PHE A 470 15.67 6.51 1.92
N THR A 471 15.21 6.10 0.74
CA THR A 471 14.05 6.69 0.08
C THR A 471 13.25 5.61 -0.62
N LEU A 472 11.95 5.53 -0.33
CA LEU A 472 11.05 4.57 -0.95
C LEU A 472 10.14 5.30 -1.93
N VAL A 473 10.03 4.80 -3.15
CA VAL A 473 9.03 5.25 -4.13
C VAL A 473 8.13 4.08 -4.45
N THR A 474 6.90 4.16 -3.99
CA THR A 474 5.88 3.13 -4.22
C THR A 474 5.07 3.48 -5.45
N ASP A 475 4.87 2.51 -6.34
CA ASP A 475 4.18 2.69 -7.61
C ASP A 475 2.76 2.13 -7.53
N TRP A 476 1.78 3.02 -7.34
CA TRP A 476 0.36 2.67 -7.28
C TRP A 476 -0.33 2.84 -8.64
N THR A 477 0.39 3.34 -9.66
CA THR A 477 -0.16 3.47 -11.02
C THR A 477 -0.63 2.12 -11.56
N LYS A 478 0.07 1.04 -11.17
CA LYS A 478 -0.24 -0.34 -11.53
C LYS A 478 -1.48 -0.91 -10.87
N PHE A 479 -2.01 -0.26 -9.84
CA PHE A 479 -3.26 -0.70 -9.24
C PHE A 479 -4.44 -0.31 -10.12
N GLY A 480 -4.36 0.73 -10.95
CA GLY A 480 -5.52 1.16 -11.76
C GLY A 480 -6.62 1.76 -10.90
N LEU A 481 -6.27 2.47 -9.82
CA LEU A 481 -7.25 3.19 -8.99
C LEU A 481 -8.00 4.27 -9.78
N TRP A 482 -7.37 4.77 -10.85
CA TRP A 482 -7.97 5.73 -11.77
C TRP A 482 -8.95 5.12 -12.76
N ASP A 483 -9.00 3.80 -12.86
CA ASP A 483 -9.87 3.08 -13.79
C ASP A 483 -11.15 2.58 -13.11
N LEU A 484 -11.30 2.84 -11.81
CA LEU A 484 -12.49 2.49 -11.03
C LEU A 484 -13.72 3.22 -11.59
N ASP A 485 -14.81 2.46 -11.81
CA ASP A 485 -16.08 3.00 -12.31
C ASP A 485 -17.00 3.41 -11.15
N TRP A 486 -17.12 4.72 -10.93
CA TRP A 486 -17.94 5.31 -9.86
C TRP A 486 -19.36 5.65 -10.30
N SER A 487 -19.79 5.26 -11.51
CA SER A 487 -21.06 5.73 -12.09
C SER A 487 -22.28 5.33 -11.25
N GLY A 488 -22.24 4.16 -10.64
CA GLY A 488 -23.26 3.69 -9.71
C GLY A 488 -23.32 4.46 -8.39
N ALA A 489 -22.32 5.28 -8.05
CA ALA A 489 -22.33 6.12 -6.85
C ALA A 489 -23.04 7.47 -7.07
N LEU A 490 -23.29 7.85 -8.33
CA LEU A 490 -23.93 9.12 -8.67
C LEU A 490 -25.45 8.99 -8.53
N PRO A 491 -26.17 10.09 -8.22
CA PRO A 491 -27.62 10.09 -8.25
C PRO A 491 -28.10 9.62 -9.63
N THR A 492 -28.97 8.62 -9.67
CA THR A 492 -29.70 8.31 -10.89
C THR A 492 -30.41 9.59 -11.30
N HIS A 493 -30.19 10.09 -12.52
CA HIS A 493 -30.99 11.17 -13.06
C HIS A 493 -32.45 10.76 -12.91
N SER A 494 -33.12 11.28 -11.88
CA SER A 494 -34.57 11.28 -11.85
C SER A 494 -34.97 11.90 -13.18
N SER A 495 -35.73 11.15 -13.97
CA SER A 495 -36.26 11.59 -15.24
C SER A 495 -37.12 12.83 -14.99
N PHE A 496 -36.50 14.00 -14.91
CA PHE A 496 -37.14 15.25 -15.29
C PHE A 496 -37.46 15.07 -16.76
N SER A 497 -38.67 14.59 -17.03
CA SER A 497 -39.22 14.54 -18.38
C SER A 497 -39.31 15.98 -18.87
N PRO A 498 -38.50 16.41 -19.86
CA PRO A 498 -38.90 17.55 -20.65
C PRO A 498 -40.18 17.12 -21.39
N GLY A 499 -41.18 17.99 -21.45
CA GLY A 499 -42.49 17.69 -22.01
C GLY A 499 -42.45 16.86 -23.30
N LYS A 500 -43.27 15.81 -23.33
CA LYS A 500 -43.57 15.02 -24.52
C LYS A 500 -43.99 15.93 -25.67
N SER A 501 -43.24 15.95 -26.76
CA SER A 501 -43.79 16.12 -28.10
C SER A 501 -43.81 14.76 -28.80
N LEU A 502 -45.01 14.37 -29.23
CA LEU A 502 -45.30 13.16 -30.00
C LEU A 502 -44.72 13.22 -31.43
N ASP A 503 -44.72 12.04 -32.06
CA ASP A 503 -44.49 11.71 -33.48
C ASP A 503 -43.02 11.40 -33.83
N SER A 504 -42.59 10.27 -34.39
CA SER A 504 -43.20 9.22 -35.26
C SER A 504 -42.22 8.00 -35.36
N PRO A 505 -42.58 6.87 -36.02
CA PRO A 505 -42.24 5.53 -35.54
C PRO A 505 -41.14 4.73 -36.27
N SER A 506 -40.61 3.76 -35.52
CA SER A 506 -40.18 2.39 -35.84
C SER A 506 -39.30 2.10 -37.07
N SER A 507 -38.18 1.43 -36.80
CA SER A 507 -37.64 0.38 -37.66
C SER A 507 -37.10 -0.78 -36.82
N THR A 508 -37.69 -1.94 -37.07
CA THR A 508 -37.39 -3.29 -36.60
C THR A 508 -35.98 -3.75 -36.99
N GLU A 509 -35.25 -4.37 -36.06
CA GLU A 509 -34.12 -5.26 -36.38
C GLU A 509 -34.13 -6.54 -35.52
N LEU A 510 -33.69 -7.61 -36.16
CA LEU A 510 -33.82 -9.04 -35.82
C LEU A 510 -32.80 -9.53 -34.76
N PRO A 511 -33.01 -10.71 -34.15
CA PRO A 511 -32.18 -11.22 -33.06
C PRO A 511 -30.90 -11.91 -33.55
N PRO A 512 -29.79 -11.90 -32.79
CA PRO A 512 -28.61 -12.68 -33.11
C PRO A 512 -28.71 -14.12 -32.56
N THR A 513 -28.19 -15.06 -33.34
CA THR A 513 -28.02 -16.48 -33.03
C THR A 513 -26.71 -16.70 -32.25
N PRO A 514 -26.60 -17.67 -31.32
CA PRO A 514 -25.49 -17.76 -30.38
C PRO A 514 -24.29 -18.53 -30.96
N THR A 515 -23.07 -18.03 -30.75
CA THR A 515 -21.83 -18.76 -31.05
C THR A 515 -21.03 -19.01 -29.77
N THR A 516 -20.99 -20.29 -29.43
CA THR A 516 -19.94 -21.09 -28.77
C THR A 516 -18.78 -20.39 -28.05
N LEU A 517 -18.68 -20.72 -26.76
CA LEU A 517 -17.54 -20.52 -25.87
C LEU A 517 -16.32 -21.33 -26.34
N VAL A 518 -15.18 -20.65 -26.52
CA VAL A 518 -13.86 -21.27 -26.56
C VAL A 518 -13.02 -20.64 -25.47
N GLU A 519 -12.61 -21.49 -24.53
CA GLU A 519 -11.57 -21.26 -23.51
C GLU A 519 -10.26 -20.88 -24.18
N ASP A 520 -9.68 -19.73 -23.80
CA ASP A 520 -8.30 -19.42 -24.15
C ASP A 520 -7.59 -18.72 -22.97
N GLN A 521 -6.66 -19.46 -22.37
CA GLN A 521 -5.77 -19.01 -21.31
C GLN A 521 -4.71 -18.07 -21.92
N ARG A 522 -4.82 -16.76 -21.68
CA ARG A 522 -3.77 -15.80 -22.06
C ARG A 522 -2.75 -15.58 -20.94
N PRO A 523 -1.44 -15.58 -21.23
CA PRO A 523 -0.44 -15.05 -20.30
C PRO A 523 -0.57 -13.53 -20.19
N ALA A 524 -0.30 -13.01 -18.99
CA ALA A 524 -0.40 -11.60 -18.65
C ALA A 524 0.46 -10.72 -19.57
N LYS A 525 -0.18 -9.82 -20.33
CA LYS A 525 0.49 -8.70 -20.98
C LYS A 525 0.99 -7.74 -19.90
N GLU A 526 2.32 -7.61 -19.76
CA GLU A 526 2.90 -6.36 -19.23
C GLU A 526 2.41 -5.23 -20.15
N GLY A 527 1.85 -4.18 -19.52
CA GLY A 527 0.98 -3.18 -20.14
C GLY A 527 1.45 -2.67 -21.49
N SER A 528 0.65 -2.94 -22.53
CA SER A 528 0.65 -2.11 -23.73
C SER A 528 -0.02 -0.79 -23.39
N ASP A 529 0.72 0.31 -23.57
CA ASP A 529 0.20 1.68 -23.59
C ASP A 529 -0.92 1.76 -24.67
N SER A 530 -2.18 1.55 -24.28
CA SER A 530 -3.33 1.76 -25.18
C SER A 530 -3.88 3.16 -24.98
N SER A 531 -3.76 3.99 -26.03
CA SER A 531 -4.33 5.32 -26.09
C SER A 531 -5.86 5.31 -26.24
N SER A 532 -6.48 6.39 -25.74
CA SER A 532 -7.76 6.97 -26.18
C SER A 532 -9.02 6.12 -26.12
N THR A 533 -9.37 5.59 -24.93
CA THR A 533 -10.77 5.27 -24.60
C THR A 533 -11.17 6.15 -23.43
N ILE A 534 -12.28 6.89 -23.53
CA ILE A 534 -12.85 7.65 -22.40
C ILE A 534 -13.05 6.66 -21.26
N THR A 535 -12.33 6.85 -20.16
CA THR A 535 -12.33 5.91 -19.05
C THR A 535 -13.63 6.04 -18.26
N ALA A 536 -14.07 4.98 -17.56
CA ALA A 536 -15.25 5.08 -16.70
C ALA A 536 -15.09 6.17 -15.61
N ALA A 537 -13.86 6.43 -15.17
CA ALA A 537 -13.57 7.53 -14.27
C ALA A 537 -13.85 8.91 -14.88
N ASP A 538 -13.68 9.12 -16.18
CA ASP A 538 -14.01 10.39 -16.84
C ASP A 538 -15.51 10.72 -16.72
N LYS A 539 -16.38 9.70 -16.69
CA LYS A 539 -17.83 9.87 -16.50
C LYS A 539 -18.20 10.36 -15.10
N CYS A 540 -17.34 10.15 -14.10
CA CYS A 540 -17.65 10.42 -12.70
C CYS A 540 -16.88 11.61 -12.11
N GLY A 541 -16.00 12.23 -12.89
CA GLY A 541 -15.34 13.45 -12.46
C GLY A 541 -14.34 13.27 -11.31
N MET A 542 -13.73 12.10 -11.15
CA MET A 542 -12.63 11.92 -10.18
C MET A 542 -11.48 12.91 -10.42
N ILE A 543 -11.18 13.70 -9.40
CA ILE A 543 -10.26 14.84 -9.41
C ILE A 543 -8.85 14.41 -8.98
N ALA A 544 -8.78 13.71 -7.85
CA ALA A 544 -7.54 13.46 -7.13
C ALA A 544 -7.69 12.26 -6.19
N ILE A 545 -6.58 11.57 -5.93
CA ILE A 545 -6.47 10.58 -4.88
C ILE A 545 -5.40 11.06 -3.90
N ILE A 546 -5.80 11.25 -2.66
CA ILE A 546 -4.95 11.70 -1.56
C ILE A 546 -4.87 10.56 -0.53
N GLY A 547 -3.75 10.46 0.17
CA GLY A 547 -3.57 9.44 1.20
C GLY A 547 -2.93 9.96 2.46
N ASP A 548 -3.39 9.42 3.58
CA ASP A 548 -2.70 9.43 4.85
C ASP A 548 -2.35 8.00 5.24
N ALA A 549 -1.08 7.75 5.53
CA ALA A 549 -0.64 6.50 6.11
C ALA A 549 0.09 6.85 7.41
N HIS A 550 -0.49 6.42 8.53
CA HIS A 550 0.15 6.63 9.82
C HIS A 550 1.12 5.47 10.06
N VAL A 551 2.34 5.62 9.52
CA VAL A 551 3.44 4.68 9.73
C VAL A 551 4.50 5.36 10.61
N PRO A 552 4.91 4.77 11.75
CA PRO A 552 5.81 5.42 12.69
C PRO A 552 7.18 5.88 12.13
N LEU A 553 7.61 5.38 10.96
CA LEU A 553 9.00 5.50 10.49
C LEU A 553 9.21 6.02 9.05
N HIS A 554 8.17 6.25 8.24
CA HIS A 554 8.34 6.32 6.78
C HIS A 554 7.80 7.56 6.05
N HIS A 555 7.00 8.42 6.67
CA HIS A 555 6.30 9.49 5.92
C HIS A 555 7.22 10.54 5.28
N ARG A 556 8.43 10.75 5.82
CA ARG A 556 9.38 11.79 5.34
C ARG A 556 10.30 11.35 4.21
N SER A 557 10.34 10.06 3.91
CA SER A 557 11.25 9.50 2.90
C SER A 557 10.55 8.48 2.03
N SER A 558 9.24 8.66 1.88
CA SER A 558 8.39 7.84 1.03
C SER A 558 7.63 8.73 0.07
N TRP A 559 7.56 8.26 -1.18
CA TRP A 559 6.82 8.87 -2.26
C TRP A 559 5.85 7.84 -2.83
N ILE A 560 4.71 8.31 -3.33
CA ILE A 560 3.69 7.46 -3.93
C ILE A 560 3.38 8.00 -5.32
N LEU A 561 3.62 7.20 -6.36
CA LEU A 561 3.15 7.49 -7.71
C LEU A 561 1.70 6.99 -7.79
N VAL A 562 0.73 7.91 -7.78
CA VAL A 562 -0.69 7.59 -7.64
C VAL A 562 -1.37 7.36 -8.99
N GLY A 563 -0.74 7.80 -10.08
CA GLY A 563 -1.31 7.77 -11.43
C GLY A 563 -2.12 9.03 -11.71
N GLY A 564 -2.81 9.05 -12.84
CA GLY A 564 -3.60 10.20 -13.26
C GLY A 564 -4.27 9.97 -14.60
N ARG A 565 -5.17 10.88 -14.98
CA ARG A 565 -5.89 10.83 -16.26
C ARG A 565 -5.02 11.25 -17.43
N ASN A 566 -5.37 10.79 -18.63
CA ASN A 566 -4.79 11.25 -19.89
C ASN A 566 -3.25 11.18 -19.94
N GLY A 567 -2.68 10.20 -19.24
CA GLY A 567 -1.24 10.07 -19.13
C GLY A 567 -0.57 11.10 -18.22
N ALA A 568 -1.28 11.86 -17.40
CA ALA A 568 -0.66 12.62 -16.32
C ALA A 568 -0.33 11.70 -15.14
N CYS A 569 0.45 12.18 -14.17
CA CYS A 569 0.67 11.47 -12.92
C CYS A 569 0.61 12.42 -11.73
N TRP A 570 -0.12 12.00 -10.71
CA TRP A 570 -0.07 12.57 -9.38
C TRP A 570 0.97 11.86 -8.54
N ILE A 571 1.74 12.63 -7.78
CA ILE A 571 2.74 12.12 -6.85
C ILE A 571 2.48 12.72 -5.46
N LEU A 572 2.45 11.86 -4.45
CA LEU A 572 2.32 12.26 -3.06
C LEU A 572 3.67 12.09 -2.34
N GLY A 573 4.00 13.05 -1.48
CA GLY A 573 5.18 12.97 -0.64
C GLY A 573 5.17 13.99 0.48
N THR A 574 6.30 14.08 1.18
CA THR A 574 6.51 15.08 2.24
C THR A 574 7.86 15.74 2.01
N ILE A 575 7.87 17.07 1.96
CA ILE A 575 9.08 17.87 1.78
C ILE A 575 9.11 19.03 2.78
N SER A 576 10.32 19.46 3.14
CA SER A 576 10.55 20.69 3.88
C SER A 576 10.49 21.91 2.96
N GLU A 577 10.32 23.10 3.53
CA GLU A 577 10.38 24.35 2.76
C GLU A 577 11.75 24.56 2.08
N GLU A 578 12.84 24.10 2.70
CA GLU A 578 14.17 24.14 2.11
C GLU A 578 14.30 23.23 0.88
N GLU A 579 13.74 22.01 0.96
CA GLU A 579 13.69 21.09 -0.18
C GLU A 579 12.80 21.65 -1.29
N ARG A 580 11.65 22.25 -0.93
CA ARG A 580 10.71 22.86 -1.87
C ARG A 580 11.33 24.01 -2.66
N ARG A 581 12.10 24.88 -2.01
CA ARG A 581 12.72 26.05 -2.66
C ARG A 581 14.08 25.76 -3.30
N HIS A 582 14.55 24.52 -3.25
CA HIS A 582 15.91 24.20 -3.69
C HIS A 582 16.05 24.34 -5.22
N PRO A 583 16.93 25.23 -5.73
CA PRO A 583 16.97 25.59 -7.15
C PRO A 583 17.48 24.47 -8.07
N ARG A 584 18.12 23.44 -7.52
CA ARG A 584 18.52 22.23 -8.27
C ARG A 584 17.56 21.05 -8.10
N GLY A 585 16.52 21.22 -7.27
CA GLY A 585 15.53 20.20 -6.95
C GLY A 585 14.13 20.69 -7.29
N TRP A 586 13.23 20.61 -6.30
CA TRP A 586 11.82 20.99 -6.44
C TRP A 586 11.60 22.46 -6.76
N GLY A 587 12.52 23.35 -6.39
CA GLY A 587 12.41 24.80 -6.62
C GLY A 587 12.53 25.23 -8.07
N ARG A 588 12.75 24.29 -8.99
CA ARG A 588 12.73 24.53 -10.45
C ARG A 588 11.33 24.59 -11.03
N TYR A 589 10.34 24.09 -10.30
CA TYR A 589 8.98 23.92 -10.80
C TYR A 589 8.04 24.95 -10.18
N GLY A 590 6.94 25.22 -10.88
CA GLY A 590 5.93 26.17 -10.41
C GLY A 590 5.36 25.76 -9.06
N SER A 591 5.33 26.71 -8.12
CA SER A 591 4.50 26.59 -6.92
C SER A 591 3.09 27.07 -7.26
N ALA A 592 2.09 26.21 -7.07
CA ALA A 592 0.76 26.70 -6.83
C ALA A 592 0.70 27.11 -5.35
N SER A 593 1.01 28.37 -5.02
CA SER A 593 0.50 28.90 -3.74
C SER A 593 -1.01 29.08 -3.90
N PRO A 594 -1.82 28.79 -2.86
CA PRO A 594 -3.22 29.20 -2.82
C PRO A 594 -3.43 30.71 -3.08
N THR A 595 -2.37 31.52 -2.90
CA THR A 595 -2.34 32.97 -3.13
C THR A 595 -1.76 33.40 -4.48
N ASP A 596 -1.17 32.49 -5.26
CA ASP A 596 -0.39 32.87 -6.47
C ASP A 596 -1.26 33.04 -7.72
N PHE A 597 -2.58 32.86 -7.63
CA PHE A 597 -3.49 33.04 -8.75
C PHE A 597 -4.78 33.74 -8.28
N PRO A 598 -5.13 34.90 -8.87
CA PRO A 598 -6.22 35.77 -8.43
C PRO A 598 -7.61 35.14 -8.53
#